data_AF-A0A9N9GQ69-F1
#
_entry.id   AF-A0A9N9GQ69-F1
#
_cell.length_a   1.000
_cell.length_b   1.000
_cell.length_c   1.000
_cell.angle_alpha   90.00
_cell.angle_beta   90.00
_cell.angle_gamma   90.00
#
_symmetry.space_group_name_H-M   'P 1'
#
loop_
_entity.id
_entity.type
_entity.pdbx_description
1 polymer ?
#
loop_
_entity_poly.entity_id
_entity_poly.type
_entity_poly.pdbx_seq_one_letter_code
_entity_poly.pdbx_strand_id
1 'polypeptide(L)'
;MSDQLKIAKRPKEPAKNGRIVRVKVNYLEAKFNFPSVKSYSFDIDDAKRKPLKREKRDEVMAAFLKSKSPEITAAHYGSSLYSYKDILIGAKTTNYRFDHKDCLGAIQNYTVKIKFSSEINLDTAKKFIKGNSNLSWEDIQENLNVFNSYLNTKVHTMLPHLSSKSKAIFPKRQERTFLPGGSEILYGYMQSIRLGWENLYVNIDVCNTLVIPEGNLLNLLPVFLNRENFDSKNLFENEIDYLTRRLKGYKFYTTYSPRSRTITKISLESANNLKFERDGEMISVSEYYKETGTPLRYPTLPCVVVIKKQGRNEREMHFPIEVCLLKFGQKIPQSSITASMQGEMINKTSISPVNRFKHLGFAMKKHYNHNNDEYLKSIGLKVADKFVELD
;
A
#
# COMPACT_ATOMS: atom_id res chain seq x y z
N MET A 1 -2.53 39.93 15.68
CA MET A 1 -1.36 39.26 15.07
C MET A 1 -1.08 38.04 15.92
N SER A 2 -1.29 36.82 15.41
CA SER A 2 -1.03 35.63 16.21
C SER A 2 0.49 35.41 16.25
N ASP A 3 1.10 35.47 17.43
CA ASP A 3 2.50 35.11 17.59
C ASP A 3 2.69 33.66 17.11
N GLN A 4 3.26 33.50 15.92
CA GLN A 4 3.66 32.20 15.43
C GLN A 4 4.75 31.66 16.36
N LEU A 5 4.45 30.58 17.07
CA LEU A 5 5.41 29.84 17.88
C LEU A 5 6.60 29.43 16.99
N LYS A 6 7.75 30.07 17.19
CA LYS A 6 8.99 29.72 16.48
C LYS A 6 9.68 28.56 17.20
N ILE A 7 10.05 27.54 16.43
CA ILE A 7 10.86 26.43 16.94
C ILE A 7 12.23 26.98 17.34
N ALA A 8 12.67 26.68 18.57
CA ALA A 8 13.97 27.10 19.07
C ALA A 8 15.11 26.47 18.25
N LYS A 9 16.13 27.27 17.92
CA LYS A 9 17.33 26.78 17.22
C LYS A 9 18.21 25.97 18.17
N ARG A 10 18.91 24.98 17.64
CA ARG A 10 19.94 24.24 18.39
C ARG A 10 21.03 25.21 18.89
N PRO A 11 21.48 25.11 20.15
CA PRO A 11 22.63 25.87 20.63
C PRO A 11 23.88 25.63 19.78
N LYS A 12 24.76 26.63 19.66
CA LYS A 12 26.02 26.52 18.89
C LYS A 12 27.02 25.58 19.54
N GLU A 13 27.03 25.49 20.86
CA GLU A 13 27.97 24.66 21.59
C GLU A 13 27.52 23.19 21.62
N PRO A 14 28.43 22.23 21.38
CA PRO A 14 28.12 20.82 21.53
C PRO A 14 27.90 20.47 23.00
N ALA A 15 27.08 19.46 23.26
CA ALA A 15 26.93 18.91 24.59
C ALA A 15 28.27 18.27 25.04
N LYS A 16 28.67 18.53 26.30
CA LYS A 16 29.94 18.04 26.89
C LYS A 16 29.75 16.95 27.94
N ASN A 17 28.50 16.66 28.33
CA ASN A 17 28.19 15.70 29.39
C ASN A 17 28.14 14.27 28.84
N GLY A 18 28.62 13.31 29.63
CA GLY A 18 28.53 11.88 29.33
C GLY A 18 29.82 11.27 28.76
N ARG A 19 29.80 9.95 28.56
CA ARG A 19 30.88 9.19 27.93
C ARG A 19 30.59 9.04 26.44
N ILE A 20 31.60 9.27 25.60
CA ILE A 20 31.54 9.05 24.15
C ILE A 20 31.41 7.55 23.87
N VAL A 21 30.44 7.17 23.04
CA VAL A 21 30.17 5.77 22.66
C VAL A 21 29.87 5.72 21.18
N ARG A 22 30.71 5.02 20.43
CA ARG A 22 30.48 4.82 19.00
C ARG A 22 29.25 3.97 18.75
N VAL A 23 28.32 4.50 17.96
CA VAL A 23 27.07 3.84 17.57
C VAL A 23 26.94 3.77 16.06
N LYS A 24 26.27 2.71 15.61
CA LYS A 24 25.87 2.53 14.22
C LYS A 24 24.40 2.85 14.07
N VAL A 25 24.04 3.70 13.10
CA VAL A 25 22.66 4.11 12.86
C VAL A 25 22.15 3.57 11.52
N ASN A 26 20.84 3.39 11.40
CA ASN A 26 20.19 2.89 10.17
C ASN A 26 20.02 3.96 9.09
N TYR A 27 21.04 4.81 8.95
CA TYR A 27 21.10 5.90 8.00
C TYR A 27 22.25 5.65 7.03
N LEU A 28 22.01 5.92 5.76
CA LEU A 28 23.01 5.90 4.68
C LEU A 28 23.17 7.33 4.19
N GLU A 29 24.41 7.82 4.08
CA GLU A 29 24.65 9.11 3.46
C GLU A 29 24.17 9.12 2.00
N ALA A 30 23.53 10.20 1.58
CA ALA A 30 23.07 10.39 0.21
C ALA A 30 23.72 11.63 -0.41
N LYS A 31 24.41 11.41 -1.53
CA LYS A 31 25.00 12.47 -2.34
C LYS A 31 24.02 12.87 -3.42
N PHE A 32 23.72 14.16 -3.49
CA PHE A 32 22.69 14.67 -4.37
C PHE A 32 23.03 16.09 -4.86
N ASN A 33 22.80 16.33 -6.15
CA ASN A 33 23.13 17.61 -6.79
C ASN A 33 21.98 18.62 -6.77
N PHE A 34 20.80 18.23 -6.28
CA PHE A 34 19.61 19.08 -6.17
C PHE A 34 19.21 19.75 -7.50
N PRO A 35 19.00 18.97 -8.59
CA PRO A 35 18.56 19.52 -9.87
C PRO A 35 17.13 20.07 -9.79
N SER A 36 16.73 20.96 -10.71
CA SER A 36 15.31 21.21 -10.93
C SER A 36 14.63 19.98 -11.54
N VAL A 37 13.37 19.76 -11.19
CA VAL A 37 12.52 18.71 -11.79
C VAL A 37 11.20 19.29 -12.26
N LYS A 38 10.59 18.63 -13.23
CA LYS A 38 9.25 18.95 -13.72
C LYS A 38 8.20 18.15 -12.96
N SER A 39 7.12 18.81 -12.57
CA SER A 39 5.95 18.21 -11.95
C SER A 39 4.83 18.03 -12.96
N TYR A 40 4.08 16.94 -12.81
CA TYR A 40 2.96 16.60 -13.66
C TYR A 40 1.81 16.11 -12.81
N SER A 41 0.58 16.44 -13.21
CA SER A 41 -0.62 15.78 -12.71
C SER A 41 -1.01 14.65 -13.66
N PHE A 42 -1.75 13.68 -13.14
CA PHE A 42 -2.29 12.63 -13.99
C PHE A 42 -3.68 12.19 -13.54
N ASP A 43 -4.44 11.73 -14.52
CA ASP A 43 -5.71 11.05 -14.34
C ASP A 43 -5.74 9.77 -15.18
N ILE A 44 -6.55 8.81 -14.77
CA ILE A 44 -6.71 7.54 -15.49
C ILE A 44 -8.19 7.25 -15.63
N ASP A 45 -8.62 7.10 -16.87
CA ASP A 45 -9.99 6.73 -17.22
C ASP A 45 -10.05 5.26 -17.66
N ASP A 46 -11.14 4.57 -17.31
CA ASP A 46 -11.46 3.25 -17.84
C ASP A 46 -11.96 3.30 -19.30
N ALA A 47 -12.20 2.14 -19.90
CA ALA A 47 -12.74 2.04 -21.26
C ALA A 47 -14.10 2.77 -21.46
N LYS A 48 -14.84 3.04 -20.37
CA LYS A 48 -16.11 3.79 -20.37
C LYS A 48 -15.90 5.27 -20.07
N ARG A 49 -14.67 5.77 -20.12
CA ARG A 49 -14.26 7.15 -19.83
C ARG A 49 -14.62 7.60 -18.40
N LYS A 50 -14.66 6.66 -17.45
CA LYS A 50 -14.89 6.97 -16.05
C LYS A 50 -13.56 7.05 -15.28
N PRO A 51 -13.35 8.10 -14.47
CA PRO A 51 -12.12 8.24 -13.71
C PRO A 51 -12.01 7.13 -12.66
N LEU A 52 -10.80 6.57 -12.55
CA LEU A 52 -10.52 5.52 -11.58
C LEU A 52 -10.49 6.05 -10.15
N LYS A 53 -11.00 5.24 -9.22
CA LYS A 53 -10.82 5.48 -7.78
C LYS A 53 -9.34 5.37 -7.42
N ARG A 54 -8.90 6.19 -6.46
CA ARG A 54 -7.51 6.33 -6.01
C ARG A 54 -6.73 5.02 -5.91
N GLU A 55 -7.27 4.00 -5.23
CA GLU A 55 -6.59 2.71 -5.05
C GLU A 55 -6.23 2.04 -6.39
N LYS A 56 -7.21 1.93 -7.31
CA LYS A 56 -6.99 1.31 -8.63
C LYS A 56 -6.19 2.22 -9.55
N ARG A 57 -6.36 3.54 -9.43
CA ARG A 57 -5.58 4.53 -10.16
C ARG A 57 -4.08 4.41 -9.83
N ASP A 58 -3.74 4.30 -8.54
CA ASP A 58 -2.34 4.16 -8.11
C ASP A 58 -1.73 2.84 -8.58
N GLU A 59 -2.49 1.73 -8.54
CA GLU A 59 -2.10 0.42 -9.09
C GLU A 59 -1.81 0.49 -10.59
N VAL A 60 -2.74 1.06 -11.38
CA VAL A 60 -2.57 1.19 -12.83
C VAL A 60 -1.43 2.13 -13.19
N MET A 61 -1.24 3.24 -12.44
CA MET A 61 -0.10 4.14 -12.65
C MET A 61 1.24 3.43 -12.38
N ALA A 62 1.35 2.66 -11.30
CA ALA A 62 2.56 1.89 -11.01
C ALA A 62 2.87 0.90 -12.14
N ALA A 63 1.86 0.22 -12.68
CA ALA A 63 2.01 -0.67 -13.82
C ALA A 63 2.40 0.08 -15.11
N PHE A 64 1.80 1.25 -15.37
CA PHE A 64 2.14 2.10 -16.51
C PHE A 64 3.61 2.52 -16.47
N LEU A 65 4.08 3.07 -15.34
CA LEU A 65 5.47 3.47 -15.16
C LEU A 65 6.44 2.30 -15.33
N LYS A 66 6.09 1.11 -14.82
CA LYS A 66 6.88 -0.11 -15.04
C LYS A 66 7.00 -0.44 -16.52
N SER A 67 5.91 -0.34 -17.28
CA SER A 67 5.88 -0.66 -18.71
C SER A 67 6.63 0.34 -19.58
N LYS A 68 6.84 1.56 -19.08
CA LYS A 68 7.51 2.66 -19.78
C LYS A 68 8.94 2.91 -19.29
N SER A 69 9.39 2.22 -18.25
CA SER A 69 10.79 2.30 -17.82
C SER A 69 11.69 1.59 -18.85
N PRO A 70 12.84 2.17 -19.27
CA PRO A 70 13.46 3.40 -18.76
C PRO A 70 13.12 4.67 -19.57
N GLU A 71 12.25 4.60 -20.59
CA GLU A 71 11.88 5.74 -21.43
C GLU A 71 11.23 6.88 -20.62
N ILE A 72 10.32 6.52 -19.70
CA ILE A 72 9.67 7.42 -18.76
C ILE A 72 10.12 7.09 -17.33
N THR A 73 11.09 7.84 -16.83
CA THR A 73 11.53 7.79 -15.42
C THR A 73 10.86 8.91 -14.62
N ALA A 74 9.56 8.75 -14.34
CA ALA A 74 8.79 9.71 -13.56
C ALA A 74 8.41 9.13 -12.18
N ALA A 75 8.87 9.79 -11.12
CA ALA A 75 8.61 9.40 -9.74
C ALA A 75 7.16 9.71 -9.33
N HIS A 76 6.46 8.75 -8.73
CA HIS A 76 5.03 8.84 -8.41
C HIS A 76 4.77 9.12 -6.92
N TYR A 77 3.89 10.10 -6.65
CA TYR A 77 3.41 10.40 -5.31
C TYR A 77 1.96 10.88 -5.31
N GLY A 78 1.03 10.05 -4.87
CA GLY A 78 -0.39 10.38 -4.85
C GLY A 78 -0.94 10.62 -6.25
N SER A 79 -1.26 11.87 -6.58
CA SER A 79 -1.79 12.27 -7.90
C SER A 79 -0.75 13.02 -8.75
N SER A 80 0.51 13.03 -8.32
CA SER A 80 1.59 13.78 -8.96
C SER A 80 2.68 12.84 -9.46
N LEU A 81 3.31 13.23 -10.56
CA LEU A 81 4.54 12.65 -11.08
C LEU A 81 5.64 13.71 -11.09
N TYR A 82 6.88 13.30 -10.88
CA TYR A 82 8.06 14.17 -10.94
C TYR A 82 9.11 13.56 -11.86
N SER A 83 9.63 14.34 -12.80
CA SER A 83 10.66 13.87 -13.73
C SER A 83 11.74 14.93 -13.94
N TYR A 84 13.01 14.52 -14.01
CA TYR A 84 14.10 15.40 -14.39
C TYR A 84 13.99 15.80 -15.88
N LYS A 85 13.77 14.80 -16.74
CA LYS A 85 13.54 15.01 -18.18
C LYS A 85 12.12 15.45 -18.45
N ASP A 86 11.92 16.15 -19.56
CA ASP A 86 10.57 16.40 -20.04
C ASP A 86 9.96 15.14 -20.67
N ILE A 87 9.00 14.53 -19.99
CA ILE A 87 8.33 13.30 -20.43
C ILE A 87 7.21 13.55 -21.44
N LEU A 88 6.84 14.82 -21.68
CA LEU A 88 5.82 15.20 -22.65
C LEU A 88 6.40 15.81 -23.94
N ILE A 89 7.74 15.94 -24.04
CA ILE A 89 8.44 16.41 -25.24
C ILE A 89 7.88 17.76 -25.73
N GLY A 90 7.77 18.73 -24.82
CA GLY A 90 7.23 20.07 -25.07
C GLY A 90 5.70 20.18 -25.08
N ALA A 91 4.96 19.06 -25.06
CA ALA A 91 3.51 19.09 -24.98
C ALA A 91 3.02 19.47 -23.57
N LYS A 92 1.89 20.20 -23.50
CA LYS A 92 1.23 20.50 -22.21
C LYS A 92 0.51 19.29 -21.63
N THR A 93 0.01 18.39 -22.47
CA THR A 93 -0.78 17.22 -22.06
C THR A 93 -0.64 16.11 -23.10
N THR A 94 -0.47 14.86 -22.64
CA THR A 94 -0.45 13.67 -23.49
C THR A 94 -1.37 12.59 -22.92
N ASN A 95 -2.08 11.89 -23.80
CA ASN A 95 -2.92 10.74 -23.46
C ASN A 95 -2.25 9.46 -23.97
N TYR A 96 -2.04 8.49 -23.08
CA TYR A 96 -1.50 7.18 -23.41
C TYR A 96 -2.60 6.13 -23.28
N ARG A 97 -2.77 5.30 -24.31
CA ARG A 97 -3.54 4.05 -24.18
C ARG A 97 -2.68 3.05 -23.44
N PHE A 98 -3.25 2.37 -22.46
CA PHE A 98 -2.52 1.43 -21.63
C PHE A 98 -3.40 0.24 -21.24
N ASP A 99 -2.90 -0.95 -21.55
CA ASP A 99 -3.60 -2.20 -21.26
C ASP A 99 -2.98 -2.83 -20.02
N HIS A 100 -3.82 -3.14 -19.02
CA HIS A 100 -3.37 -3.70 -17.76
C HIS A 100 -4.35 -4.76 -17.24
N LYS A 101 -3.81 -5.86 -16.72
CA LYS A 101 -4.62 -6.97 -16.19
C LYS A 101 -5.31 -6.56 -14.89
N ASP A 102 -6.55 -6.98 -14.70
CA ASP A 102 -7.22 -6.91 -13.41
C ASP A 102 -6.79 -8.04 -12.46
N CYS A 103 -7.42 -8.10 -11.28
CA CYS A 103 -7.10 -9.12 -10.27
C CYS A 103 -7.49 -10.55 -10.68
N LEU A 104 -8.26 -10.73 -11.76
CA LEU A 104 -8.61 -12.04 -12.32
C LEU A 104 -7.78 -12.36 -13.57
N GLY A 105 -6.87 -11.47 -13.97
CA GLY A 105 -5.98 -11.65 -15.10
C GLY A 105 -6.56 -11.17 -16.44
N ALA A 106 -7.78 -10.65 -16.47
CA ALA A 106 -8.38 -10.14 -17.70
C ALA A 106 -7.79 -8.77 -18.08
N ILE A 107 -7.52 -8.56 -19.36
CA ILE A 107 -6.95 -7.31 -19.88
C ILE A 107 -8.02 -6.21 -19.82
N GLN A 108 -7.68 -5.09 -19.19
CA GLN A 108 -8.49 -3.88 -19.12
C GLN A 108 -7.77 -2.75 -19.85
N ASN A 109 -8.51 -1.98 -20.63
CA ASN A 109 -7.98 -0.85 -21.39
C ASN A 109 -8.19 0.45 -20.61
N TYR A 110 -7.12 1.22 -20.46
CA TYR A 110 -7.11 2.49 -19.74
C TYR A 110 -6.59 3.62 -20.63
N THR A 111 -7.01 4.85 -20.33
CA THR A 111 -6.39 6.06 -20.87
C THR A 111 -5.69 6.81 -19.74
N VAL A 112 -4.36 6.86 -19.77
CA VAL A 112 -3.53 7.61 -18.84
C VAL A 112 -3.30 9.00 -19.40
N LYS A 113 -3.85 10.02 -18.76
CA LYS A 113 -3.69 11.42 -19.13
C LYS A 113 -2.66 12.06 -18.21
N ILE A 114 -1.57 12.58 -18.78
CA ILE A 114 -0.50 13.27 -18.04
C ILE A 114 -0.45 14.72 -18.49
N LYS A 115 -0.43 15.65 -17.54
CA LYS A 115 -0.42 17.09 -17.79
C LYS A 115 0.72 17.77 -17.05
N PHE A 116 1.52 18.57 -17.75
CA PHE A 116 2.55 19.41 -17.13
C PHE A 116 1.93 20.39 -16.14
N SER A 117 2.53 20.50 -14.95
CA SER A 117 2.06 21.37 -13.87
C SER A 117 3.02 22.54 -13.64
N SER A 118 4.23 22.26 -13.17
CA SER A 118 5.21 23.29 -12.83
C SER A 118 6.64 22.75 -12.85
N GLU A 119 7.63 23.63 -12.73
CA GLU A 119 9.00 23.26 -12.41
C GLU A 119 9.25 23.47 -10.90
N ILE A 120 9.94 22.51 -10.29
CA ILE A 120 10.28 22.51 -8.86
C ILE A 120 11.80 22.58 -8.74
N ASN A 121 12.29 23.64 -8.12
CA ASN A 121 13.70 23.82 -7.84
C ASN A 121 14.08 23.05 -6.56
N LEU A 122 14.95 22.04 -6.68
CA LEU A 122 15.41 21.26 -5.53
C LEU A 122 16.55 21.93 -4.75
N ASP A 123 17.17 22.98 -5.28
CA ASP A 123 18.19 23.78 -4.58
C ASP A 123 17.63 24.47 -3.31
N THR A 124 16.31 24.65 -3.23
CA THR A 124 15.63 25.13 -2.02
C THR A 124 15.96 24.26 -0.80
N ALA A 125 15.92 22.93 -0.93
CA ALA A 125 16.33 22.03 0.14
C ALA A 125 17.83 22.14 0.47
N LYS A 126 18.69 22.35 -0.54
CA LYS A 126 20.13 22.54 -0.33
C LYS A 126 20.42 23.80 0.50
N LYS A 127 19.75 24.91 0.18
CA LYS A 127 19.83 26.18 0.95
C LYS A 127 19.37 26.00 2.39
N PHE A 128 18.28 25.25 2.59
CA PHE A 128 17.76 24.91 3.91
C PHE A 128 18.76 24.07 4.72
N ILE A 129 19.29 22.99 4.14
CA ILE A 129 20.28 22.10 4.79
C ILE A 129 21.54 22.85 5.22
N LYS A 130 22.01 23.80 4.39
CA LYS A 130 23.17 24.65 4.71
C LYS A 130 22.90 25.70 5.79
N GLY A 131 21.65 25.92 6.18
CA GLY A 131 21.27 26.97 7.14
C GLY A 131 21.41 28.41 6.60
N ASN A 132 21.66 28.58 5.31
CA ASN A 132 21.92 29.89 4.68
C ASN A 132 20.65 30.55 4.14
N SER A 133 19.52 30.36 4.81
CA SER A 133 18.23 30.90 4.36
C SER A 133 17.23 31.08 5.51
N ASN A 134 16.23 31.93 5.29
CA ASN A 134 15.07 32.09 6.19
C ASN A 134 13.94 31.08 5.88
N LEU A 135 14.27 29.99 5.19
CA LEU A 135 13.31 28.96 4.82
C LEU A 135 12.79 28.23 6.07
N SER A 136 11.49 28.00 6.08
CA SER A 136 10.78 27.19 7.07
C SER A 136 10.76 25.71 6.68
N TRP A 137 10.27 24.86 7.58
CA TRP A 137 10.06 23.45 7.28
C TRP A 137 8.98 23.26 6.20
N GLU A 138 7.97 24.12 6.21
CA GLU A 138 6.86 24.14 5.26
C GLU A 138 7.36 24.38 3.83
N ASP A 139 8.33 25.28 3.65
CA ASP A 139 8.89 25.64 2.35
C ASP A 139 9.61 24.47 1.64
N ILE A 140 10.07 23.47 2.40
CA ILE A 140 10.83 22.33 1.86
C ILE A 140 10.01 21.04 1.80
N GLN A 141 8.73 21.05 2.19
CA GLN A 141 7.90 19.83 2.17
C GLN A 141 7.73 19.25 0.77
N GLU A 142 7.57 20.10 -0.26
CA GLU A 142 7.47 19.64 -1.64
C GLU A 142 8.77 18.98 -2.11
N ASN A 143 9.92 19.56 -1.78
CA ASN A 143 11.23 18.96 -2.07
C ASN A 143 11.36 17.58 -1.41
N LEU A 144 10.97 17.44 -0.13
CA LEU A 144 10.98 16.15 0.55
C LEU A 144 10.04 15.14 -0.08
N ASN A 145 8.85 15.56 -0.54
CA ASN A 145 7.94 14.70 -1.27
C ASN A 145 8.61 14.21 -2.56
N VAL A 146 9.22 15.09 -3.35
CA VAL A 146 9.98 14.72 -4.56
C VAL A 146 11.05 13.67 -4.23
N PHE A 147 11.91 13.94 -3.24
CA PHE A 147 12.98 13.02 -2.84
C PHE A 147 12.45 11.63 -2.48
N ASN A 148 11.42 11.59 -1.62
CA ASN A 148 10.82 10.32 -1.20
C ASN A 148 10.06 9.62 -2.33
N SER A 149 9.55 10.36 -3.32
CA SER A 149 8.92 9.81 -4.52
C SER A 149 9.94 9.05 -5.35
N TYR A 150 11.08 9.69 -5.66
CA TYR A 150 12.16 9.06 -6.41
C TYR A 150 12.70 7.82 -5.68
N LEU A 151 12.85 7.92 -4.36
CA LEU A 151 13.33 6.81 -3.55
C LEU A 151 12.40 5.59 -3.58
N ASN A 152 11.08 5.77 -3.67
CA ASN A 152 10.11 4.69 -3.50
C ASN A 152 9.41 4.22 -4.79
N THR A 153 9.51 4.96 -5.89
CA THR A 153 8.75 4.65 -7.12
C THR A 153 9.11 3.28 -7.69
N LYS A 154 10.39 3.01 -7.95
CA LYS A 154 10.81 1.73 -8.55
C LYS A 154 10.39 0.54 -7.70
N VAL A 155 10.61 0.60 -6.39
CA VAL A 155 10.22 -0.51 -5.50
C VAL A 155 8.71 -0.69 -5.41
N HIS A 156 7.92 0.39 -5.50
CA HIS A 156 6.46 0.29 -5.56
C HIS A 156 5.93 -0.31 -6.87
N THR A 157 6.64 -0.18 -7.99
CA THR A 157 6.23 -0.87 -9.23
C THR A 157 6.55 -2.37 -9.22
N MET A 158 7.43 -2.80 -8.32
CA MET A 158 7.91 -4.19 -8.24
C MET A 158 7.32 -4.97 -7.06
N LEU A 159 6.99 -4.29 -5.96
CA LEU A 159 6.62 -4.92 -4.69
C LEU A 159 5.28 -4.40 -4.15
N PRO A 160 4.52 -5.25 -3.44
CA PRO A 160 3.30 -4.84 -2.77
C PRO A 160 3.55 -3.68 -1.80
N HIS A 161 2.62 -2.73 -1.81
CA HIS A 161 2.63 -1.56 -0.95
C HIS A 161 1.18 -1.12 -0.69
N LEU A 162 0.95 -0.33 0.35
CA LEU A 162 -0.42 -0.04 0.81
C LEU A 162 -1.02 1.20 0.15
N SER A 163 -0.18 2.09 -0.38
CA SER A 163 -0.59 3.23 -1.21
C SER A 163 0.63 3.86 -1.89
N SER A 164 0.42 4.65 -2.94
CA SER A 164 1.50 5.41 -3.60
C SER A 164 2.28 6.35 -2.67
N LYS A 165 1.66 6.81 -1.57
CA LYS A 165 2.29 7.66 -0.55
C LYS A 165 2.99 6.85 0.55
N SER A 166 2.86 5.52 0.54
CA SER A 166 3.54 4.65 1.50
C SER A 166 5.05 4.86 1.38
N LYS A 167 5.77 4.71 2.48
CA LYS A 167 7.23 4.55 2.46
C LYS A 167 7.63 3.08 2.64
N ALA A 168 6.64 2.24 2.92
CA ALA A 168 6.76 0.84 3.24
C ALA A 168 6.41 -0.04 2.04
N ILE A 169 7.24 -1.06 1.84
CA ILE A 169 7.06 -2.18 0.93
C ILE A 169 6.92 -3.49 1.72
N PHE A 170 6.13 -4.41 1.20
CA PHE A 170 5.87 -5.72 1.80
C PHE A 170 6.21 -6.81 0.78
N PRO A 171 7.48 -7.28 0.76
CA PRO A 171 7.94 -8.32 -0.16
C PRO A 171 7.10 -9.60 -0.06
N LYS A 172 7.19 -10.45 -1.09
CA LYS A 172 6.48 -11.74 -1.11
C LYS A 172 6.85 -12.57 0.13
N ARG A 173 5.83 -12.93 0.89
CA ARG A 173 5.93 -13.78 2.09
C ARG A 173 6.38 -15.18 1.69
N GLN A 174 7.43 -15.69 2.33
CA GLN A 174 7.80 -17.11 2.25
C GLN A 174 6.76 -17.93 3.02
N GLU A 175 6.46 -17.49 4.24
CA GLU A 175 5.42 -18.04 5.11
C GLU A 175 4.52 -16.91 5.63
N ARG A 176 3.27 -17.24 5.92
CA ARG A 176 2.28 -16.30 6.45
C ARG A 176 2.23 -16.43 7.96
N THR A 177 2.28 -15.29 8.65
CA THR A 177 2.22 -15.26 10.11
C THR A 177 0.87 -14.71 10.54
N PHE A 178 0.04 -15.58 11.10
CA PHE A 178 -1.25 -15.20 11.64
C PHE A 178 -1.19 -14.97 13.15
N LEU A 179 -2.05 -14.08 13.63
CA LEU A 179 -2.39 -13.91 15.03
C LEU A 179 -3.72 -14.60 15.32
N PRO A 180 -4.01 -14.93 16.60
CA PRO A 180 -5.34 -15.34 17.02
C PRO A 180 -6.43 -14.42 16.48
N GLY A 181 -7.52 -15.00 15.98
CA GLY A 181 -8.61 -14.26 15.33
C GLY A 181 -8.34 -13.83 13.88
N GLY A 182 -7.42 -14.53 13.22
CA GLY A 182 -7.18 -14.49 11.77
C GLY A 182 -6.62 -13.19 11.20
N SER A 183 -5.94 -12.40 12.02
CA SER A 183 -5.17 -11.25 11.55
C SER A 183 -3.82 -11.71 11.00
N GLU A 184 -3.31 -11.06 9.96
CA GLU A 184 -2.01 -11.40 9.38
C GLU A 184 -0.99 -10.28 9.62
N ILE A 185 0.22 -10.65 10.03
CA ILE A 185 1.36 -9.73 10.08
C ILE A 185 2.00 -9.68 8.70
N LEU A 186 2.04 -8.49 8.09
CA LEU A 186 2.90 -8.22 6.95
C LEU A 186 4.24 -7.69 7.44
N TYR A 187 5.29 -8.45 7.19
CA TYR A 187 6.68 -8.02 7.38
C TYR A 187 7.15 -7.25 6.16
N GLY A 188 7.82 -6.14 6.39
CA GLY A 188 8.23 -5.24 5.33
C GLY A 188 9.41 -4.37 5.72
N TYR A 189 9.72 -3.46 4.80
CA TYR A 189 10.79 -2.48 4.94
C TYR A 189 10.27 -1.10 4.56
N MET A 190 10.75 -0.10 5.27
CA MET A 190 10.45 1.30 5.01
C MET A 190 11.73 2.07 4.72
N GLN A 191 11.66 3.02 3.79
CA GLN A 191 12.76 3.94 3.56
C GLN A 191 12.29 5.38 3.39
N SER A 192 13.12 6.33 3.82
CA SER A 192 12.83 7.75 3.66
C SER A 192 14.08 8.60 3.55
N ILE A 193 14.01 9.65 2.74
CA ILE A 193 15.03 10.70 2.75
C ILE A 193 14.79 11.63 3.94
N ARG A 194 15.85 11.87 4.70
CA ARG A 194 15.91 12.74 5.87
C ARG A 194 16.97 13.80 5.65
N LEU A 195 16.67 15.01 6.13
CA LEU A 195 17.65 16.09 6.22
C LEU A 195 18.49 15.84 7.47
N GLY A 196 19.81 15.88 7.34
CA GLY A 196 20.70 15.95 8.48
C GLY A 196 21.62 17.16 8.35
N TRP A 197 22.66 17.21 9.19
CA TRP A 197 23.61 18.31 9.16
C TRP A 197 24.42 18.26 7.87
N GLU A 198 24.28 19.31 7.05
CA GLU A 198 24.97 19.50 5.75
C GLU A 198 24.73 18.42 4.68
N ASN A 199 24.04 17.33 5.01
CA ASN A 199 23.90 16.14 4.18
C ASN A 199 22.46 15.63 4.16
N LEU A 200 22.15 14.89 3.09
CA LEU A 200 20.95 14.06 3.02
C LEU A 200 21.28 12.65 3.48
N TYR A 201 20.28 11.99 4.05
CA TYR A 201 20.40 10.60 4.45
C TYR A 201 19.21 9.79 4.00
N VAL A 202 19.45 8.56 3.55
CA VAL A 202 18.41 7.55 3.41
C VAL A 202 18.34 6.78 4.72
N ASN A 203 17.24 6.96 5.45
CA ASN A 203 16.89 6.11 6.56
C ASN A 203 16.19 4.86 6.04
N ILE A 204 16.63 3.68 6.47
CA ILE A 204 16.01 2.39 6.14
C ILE A 204 15.65 1.68 7.43
N ASP A 205 14.46 1.10 7.49
CA ASP A 205 14.04 0.34 8.65
C ASP A 205 13.17 -0.85 8.30
N VAL A 206 13.07 -1.81 9.22
CA VAL A 206 12.03 -2.83 9.18
C VAL A 206 10.70 -2.22 9.60
N CYS A 207 9.61 -2.64 8.97
CA CYS A 207 8.28 -2.21 9.37
C CYS A 207 7.31 -3.38 9.29
N ASN A 208 6.45 -3.51 10.29
CA ASN A 208 5.44 -4.56 10.34
C ASN A 208 4.06 -3.93 10.48
N THR A 209 3.06 -4.51 9.84
CA THR A 209 1.68 -4.02 9.94
C THR A 209 0.70 -5.17 10.01
N LEU A 210 -0.38 -4.96 10.73
CA LEU A 210 -1.42 -5.96 10.90
C LEU A 210 -2.56 -5.71 9.91
N VAL A 211 -2.92 -6.74 9.14
CA VAL A 211 -3.94 -6.66 8.09
C VAL A 211 -4.97 -7.79 8.23
N ILE A 212 -6.12 -7.61 7.56
CA ILE A 212 -6.92 -8.75 7.14
C ILE A 212 -6.17 -9.49 6.03
N PRO A 213 -6.06 -10.82 6.11
CA PRO A 213 -5.41 -11.62 5.09
C PRO A 213 -6.11 -11.48 3.74
N GLU A 214 -5.31 -11.45 2.67
CA GLU A 214 -5.83 -11.62 1.32
C GLU A 214 -6.03 -13.11 0.99
N GLY A 215 -6.86 -13.37 -0.02
CA GLY A 215 -7.08 -14.70 -0.58
C GLY A 215 -8.54 -15.15 -0.51
N ASN A 216 -8.79 -16.40 -0.90
CA ASN A 216 -10.13 -16.97 -0.86
C ASN A 216 -10.62 -17.10 0.59
N LEU A 217 -11.79 -16.52 0.88
CA LEU A 217 -12.35 -16.48 2.23
C LEU A 217 -12.59 -17.88 2.79
N LEU A 218 -13.00 -18.84 1.97
CA LEU A 218 -13.17 -20.24 2.36
C LEU A 218 -11.88 -20.80 2.98
N ASN A 219 -10.75 -20.59 2.31
CA ASN A 219 -9.43 -21.07 2.75
C ASN A 219 -8.92 -20.32 3.99
N LEU A 220 -9.53 -19.18 4.32
CA LEU A 220 -9.18 -18.34 5.47
C LEU A 220 -10.11 -18.57 6.67
N LEU A 221 -11.24 -19.26 6.50
CA LEU A 221 -12.13 -19.63 7.62
C LEU A 221 -11.40 -20.35 8.76
N PRO A 222 -10.54 -21.36 8.51
CA PRO A 222 -9.81 -22.05 9.59
C PRO A 222 -8.93 -21.09 10.40
N VAL A 223 -8.34 -20.11 9.72
CA VAL A 223 -7.46 -19.09 10.30
C VAL A 223 -8.25 -18.09 11.15
N PHE A 224 -9.42 -17.66 10.71
CA PHE A 224 -10.29 -16.77 11.49
C PHE A 224 -10.88 -17.46 12.71
N LEU A 225 -11.29 -18.72 12.55
CA LEU A 225 -11.96 -19.50 13.58
C LEU A 225 -10.98 -20.23 14.51
N ASN A 226 -9.68 -20.19 14.22
CA ASN A 226 -8.63 -20.91 14.93
C ASN A 226 -8.92 -22.43 15.01
N ARG A 227 -9.29 -23.04 13.88
CA ARG A 227 -9.63 -24.46 13.76
C ARG A 227 -8.62 -25.14 12.82
N GLU A 228 -7.87 -26.11 13.32
CA GLU A 228 -6.93 -26.88 12.49
C GLU A 228 -7.67 -27.84 11.54
N ASN A 229 -8.74 -28.48 12.04
CA ASN A 229 -9.60 -29.39 11.27
C ASN A 229 -10.93 -28.71 10.94
N PHE A 230 -10.94 -27.90 9.88
CA PHE A 230 -12.15 -27.25 9.40
C PHE A 230 -12.88 -28.12 8.39
N ASP A 231 -14.02 -28.71 8.79
CA ASP A 231 -14.95 -29.28 7.83
C ASP A 231 -15.69 -28.14 7.13
N SER A 232 -15.40 -28.00 5.83
CA SER A 232 -15.89 -26.92 4.96
C SER A 232 -17.38 -26.98 4.66
N LYS A 233 -18.13 -27.83 5.38
CA LYS A 233 -19.56 -28.02 5.17
C LYS A 233 -20.43 -27.12 6.03
N ASN A 234 -20.06 -26.75 7.26
CA ASN A 234 -20.95 -26.00 8.14
C ASN A 234 -20.20 -24.95 9.00
N LEU A 235 -20.91 -23.86 9.33
CA LEU A 235 -20.51 -22.88 10.34
C LEU A 235 -21.59 -22.81 11.41
N PHE A 236 -21.18 -22.71 12.67
CA PHE A 236 -22.10 -22.48 13.79
C PHE A 236 -22.54 -21.01 13.85
N GLU A 237 -23.69 -20.74 14.44
CA GLU A 237 -24.24 -19.37 14.53
C GLU A 237 -23.27 -18.39 15.23
N ASN A 238 -22.63 -18.80 16.32
CA ASN A 238 -21.62 -18.02 17.01
C ASN A 238 -20.36 -17.74 16.14
N GLU A 239 -19.99 -18.66 15.25
CA GLU A 239 -18.90 -18.46 14.28
C GLU A 239 -19.32 -17.45 13.20
N ILE A 240 -20.56 -17.52 12.72
CA ILE A 240 -21.13 -16.57 11.76
C ILE A 240 -21.16 -15.16 12.35
N ASP A 241 -21.59 -15.01 13.61
CA ASP A 241 -21.59 -13.74 14.34
C ASP A 241 -20.18 -13.19 14.54
N TYR A 242 -19.23 -14.05 14.90
CA TYR A 242 -17.82 -13.70 14.99
C TYR A 242 -17.28 -13.19 13.65
N LEU A 243 -17.45 -13.94 12.58
CA LEU A 243 -17.00 -13.58 11.23
C LEU A 243 -17.65 -12.30 10.74
N THR A 244 -18.95 -12.11 11.00
CA THR A 244 -19.68 -10.88 10.68
C THR A 244 -19.03 -9.68 11.35
N ARG A 245 -18.79 -9.72 12.66
CA ARG A 245 -18.11 -8.61 13.37
C ARG A 245 -16.69 -8.41 12.87
N ARG A 246 -15.96 -9.49 12.59
CA ARG A 246 -14.55 -9.47 12.22
C ARG A 246 -14.30 -8.95 10.80
N LEU A 247 -15.19 -9.24 9.86
CA LEU A 247 -15.04 -8.98 8.42
C LEU A 247 -15.86 -7.80 7.90
N LYS A 248 -16.81 -7.28 8.68
CA LYS A 248 -17.59 -6.09 8.30
C LYS A 248 -16.69 -4.91 7.93
N GLY A 249 -16.99 -4.28 6.81
CA GLY A 249 -16.26 -3.12 6.29
C GLY A 249 -15.03 -3.46 5.43
N TYR A 250 -14.56 -4.71 5.46
CA TYR A 250 -13.48 -5.15 4.57
C TYR A 250 -13.99 -5.42 3.16
N LYS A 251 -13.07 -5.31 2.20
CA LYS A 251 -13.34 -5.42 0.77
C LYS A 251 -12.93 -6.78 0.22
N PHE A 252 -13.70 -7.25 -0.75
CA PHE A 252 -13.43 -8.46 -1.50
C PHE A 252 -13.72 -8.27 -3.00
N TYR A 253 -13.17 -9.16 -3.81
CA TYR A 253 -13.55 -9.44 -5.19
C TYR A 253 -14.27 -10.78 -5.26
N THR A 254 -14.92 -11.11 -6.37
CA THR A 254 -15.36 -12.49 -6.59
C THR A 254 -14.41 -13.19 -7.53
N THR A 255 -14.41 -14.52 -7.53
CA THR A 255 -13.62 -15.35 -8.47
C THR A 255 -13.90 -15.06 -9.95
N TYR A 256 -15.05 -14.44 -10.24
CA TYR A 256 -15.53 -14.13 -11.59
C TYR A 256 -15.73 -12.62 -11.84
N SER A 257 -15.55 -11.75 -10.85
CA SER A 257 -15.66 -10.29 -11.04
C SER A 257 -14.58 -9.50 -10.31
N PRO A 258 -13.83 -8.62 -11.02
CA PRO A 258 -12.81 -7.76 -10.41
C PRO A 258 -13.42 -6.57 -9.66
N ARG A 259 -14.76 -6.49 -9.58
CA ARG A 259 -15.44 -5.37 -8.93
C ARG A 259 -15.37 -5.51 -7.42
N SER A 260 -14.59 -4.65 -6.80
CA SER A 260 -14.50 -4.57 -5.34
C SER A 260 -15.86 -4.30 -4.68
N ARG A 261 -16.16 -5.05 -3.63
CA ARG A 261 -17.35 -4.95 -2.78
C ARG A 261 -16.95 -4.89 -1.32
N THR A 262 -17.79 -4.28 -0.49
CA THR A 262 -17.58 -4.20 0.96
C THR A 262 -18.51 -5.17 1.67
N ILE A 263 -17.96 -5.98 2.56
CA ILE A 263 -18.70 -6.95 3.38
C ILE A 263 -19.57 -6.17 4.38
N THR A 264 -20.86 -6.46 4.41
CA THR A 264 -21.79 -5.89 5.40
C THR A 264 -22.04 -6.86 6.55
N LYS A 265 -22.31 -8.13 6.21
CA LYS A 265 -22.52 -9.24 7.16
C LYS A 265 -22.25 -10.58 6.47
N ILE A 266 -22.24 -11.66 7.24
CA ILE A 266 -22.38 -13.03 6.76
C ILE A 266 -23.84 -13.45 7.02
N SER A 267 -24.47 -14.17 6.09
CA SER A 267 -25.84 -14.65 6.28
C SER A 267 -25.90 -15.71 7.38
N LEU A 268 -27.03 -15.82 8.08
CA LEU A 268 -27.28 -16.94 8.99
C LEU A 268 -27.61 -18.22 8.20
N GLU A 269 -28.40 -18.08 7.14
CA GLU A 269 -28.75 -19.19 6.26
C GLU A 269 -27.62 -19.56 5.29
N SER A 270 -27.56 -20.84 4.93
CA SER A 270 -26.69 -21.39 3.90
C SER A 270 -27.10 -20.94 2.50
N ALA A 271 -26.19 -21.04 1.52
CA ALA A 271 -26.52 -20.76 0.13
C ALA A 271 -27.63 -21.66 -0.44
N ASN A 272 -27.82 -22.88 0.11
CA ASN A 272 -28.94 -23.76 -0.21
C ASN A 272 -30.30 -23.19 0.20
N ASN A 273 -30.37 -22.56 1.38
CA ASN A 273 -31.64 -22.14 1.96
C ASN A 273 -31.95 -20.67 1.65
N LEU A 274 -30.92 -19.85 1.52
CA LEU A 274 -31.04 -18.42 1.30
C LEU A 274 -31.60 -18.14 -0.10
N LYS A 275 -32.82 -17.58 -0.16
CA LYS A 275 -33.52 -17.27 -1.41
C LYS A 275 -33.53 -15.78 -1.71
N PHE A 276 -33.58 -15.46 -3.00
CA PHE A 276 -33.80 -14.11 -3.49
C PHE A 276 -34.68 -14.14 -4.75
N GLU A 277 -35.32 -13.01 -5.04
CA GLU A 277 -36.15 -12.87 -6.23
C GLU A 277 -35.30 -12.65 -7.48
N ARG A 278 -35.51 -13.48 -8.51
CA ARG A 278 -34.95 -13.34 -9.86
C ARG A 278 -36.09 -13.49 -10.86
N ASP A 279 -36.35 -12.45 -11.65
CA ASP A 279 -37.37 -12.46 -12.71
C ASP A 279 -38.77 -12.86 -12.25
N GLY A 280 -39.15 -12.47 -11.02
CA GLY A 280 -40.45 -12.79 -10.41
C GLY A 280 -40.52 -14.15 -9.69
N GLU A 281 -39.45 -14.95 -9.75
CA GLU A 281 -39.37 -16.24 -9.07
C GLU A 281 -38.38 -16.22 -7.90
N MET A 282 -38.73 -16.91 -6.81
CA MET A 282 -37.85 -17.08 -5.66
C MET A 282 -36.93 -18.28 -5.86
N ILE A 283 -35.64 -18.02 -6.05
CA ILE A 283 -34.61 -19.04 -6.26
C ILE A 283 -33.58 -19.00 -5.13
N SER A 284 -33.06 -20.15 -4.71
CA SER A 284 -31.94 -20.16 -3.76
C SER A 284 -30.64 -19.67 -4.41
N VAL A 285 -29.70 -19.19 -3.61
CA VAL A 285 -28.36 -18.84 -4.10
C VAL A 285 -27.69 -20.05 -4.76
N SER A 286 -27.81 -21.24 -4.17
CA SER A 286 -27.23 -22.47 -4.72
C SER A 286 -27.79 -22.83 -6.11
N GLU A 287 -29.10 -22.76 -6.29
CA GLU A 287 -29.78 -23.03 -7.56
C GLU A 287 -29.38 -22.00 -8.62
N TYR A 288 -29.31 -20.72 -8.26
CA TYR A 288 -28.82 -19.68 -9.17
C TYR A 288 -27.43 -20.00 -9.73
N TYR A 289 -26.48 -20.38 -8.88
CA TYR A 289 -25.12 -20.72 -9.31
C TYR A 289 -25.09 -22.01 -10.15
N LYS A 290 -25.95 -22.99 -9.85
CA LYS A 290 -26.11 -24.21 -10.64
C LYS A 290 -26.64 -23.89 -12.05
N GLU A 291 -27.71 -23.10 -12.17
CA GLU A 291 -28.32 -22.73 -13.44
C GLU A 291 -27.43 -21.85 -14.32
N THR A 292 -26.61 -21.01 -13.69
CA THR A 292 -25.64 -20.14 -14.40
C THR A 292 -24.33 -20.85 -14.75
N GLY A 293 -24.26 -22.18 -14.58
CA GLY A 293 -23.12 -23.01 -15.00
C GLY A 293 -21.91 -22.98 -14.07
N THR A 294 -22.07 -22.52 -12.83
CA THR A 294 -21.00 -22.47 -11.82
C THR A 294 -21.45 -23.09 -10.49
N PRO A 295 -21.82 -24.39 -10.47
CA PRO A 295 -22.36 -25.03 -9.29
C PRO A 295 -21.40 -24.94 -8.10
N LEU A 296 -21.98 -24.64 -6.93
CA LEU A 296 -21.25 -24.49 -5.68
C LEU A 296 -20.74 -25.84 -5.16
N ARG A 297 -19.49 -25.86 -4.67
CA ARG A 297 -18.93 -27.04 -4.00
C ARG A 297 -19.31 -27.07 -2.52
N TYR A 298 -19.58 -25.91 -1.91
CA TYR A 298 -19.91 -25.78 -0.50
C TYR A 298 -21.22 -25.02 -0.29
N PRO A 299 -22.35 -25.51 -0.85
CA PRO A 299 -23.61 -24.78 -0.81
C PRO A 299 -24.28 -24.76 0.58
N THR A 300 -23.82 -25.60 1.50
CA THR A 300 -24.23 -25.60 2.91
C THR A 300 -23.57 -24.48 3.71
N LEU A 301 -22.54 -23.80 3.18
CA LEU A 301 -21.96 -22.63 3.82
C LEU A 301 -22.80 -21.37 3.60
N PRO A 302 -22.73 -20.39 4.53
CA PRO A 302 -23.32 -19.07 4.36
C PRO A 302 -22.77 -18.25 3.19
N CYS A 303 -23.44 -17.14 2.94
CA CYS A 303 -23.04 -16.13 1.97
C CYS A 303 -22.48 -14.88 2.66
N VAL A 304 -21.48 -14.26 2.04
CA VAL A 304 -21.12 -12.86 2.26
C VAL A 304 -22.22 -11.96 1.71
N VAL A 305 -22.73 -11.05 2.53
CA VAL A 305 -23.80 -10.13 2.15
C VAL A 305 -23.26 -8.73 1.93
N VAL A 306 -23.69 -8.13 0.84
CA VAL A 306 -23.39 -6.73 0.48
C VAL A 306 -24.71 -5.99 0.33
N ILE A 307 -24.90 -4.96 1.15
CA ILE A 307 -26.10 -4.12 1.09
C ILE A 307 -25.84 -2.89 0.21
N LYS A 308 -26.69 -2.67 -0.79
CA LYS A 308 -26.69 -1.45 -1.62
C LYS A 308 -27.94 -0.65 -1.35
N LYS A 309 -27.77 0.66 -1.12
CA LYS A 309 -28.89 1.61 -1.10
C LYS A 309 -29.39 1.86 -2.51
N GLN A 310 -30.70 1.80 -2.68
CA GLN A 310 -31.43 2.10 -3.91
C GLN A 310 -32.60 3.02 -3.56
N GLY A 311 -32.35 4.33 -3.56
CA GLY A 311 -33.30 5.33 -3.05
C GLY A 311 -33.51 5.17 -1.54
N ARG A 312 -34.76 4.98 -1.12
CA ARG A 312 -35.13 4.68 0.28
C ARG A 312 -35.05 3.20 0.63
N ASN A 313 -34.85 2.32 -0.37
CA ASN A 313 -34.82 0.88 -0.18
C ASN A 313 -33.38 0.37 -0.12
N GLU A 314 -33.20 -0.80 0.49
CA GLU A 314 -31.94 -1.53 0.53
C GLU A 314 -32.08 -2.84 -0.25
N ARG A 315 -31.10 -3.13 -1.10
CA ARG A 315 -31.00 -4.40 -1.81
C ARG A 315 -29.81 -5.17 -1.29
N GLU A 316 -30.07 -6.36 -0.76
CA GLU A 316 -29.03 -7.32 -0.43
C GLU A 316 -28.55 -8.06 -1.68
N MET A 317 -27.25 -8.32 -1.74
CA MET A 317 -26.65 -9.24 -2.69
C MET A 317 -25.86 -10.27 -1.90
N HIS A 318 -26.05 -11.54 -2.23
CA HIS A 318 -25.48 -12.66 -1.50
C HIS A 318 -24.42 -13.35 -2.37
N PHE A 319 -23.23 -13.52 -1.80
CA PHE A 319 -22.08 -14.13 -2.47
C PHE A 319 -21.62 -15.34 -1.65
N PRO A 320 -21.68 -16.56 -2.16
CA PRO A 320 -21.18 -17.74 -1.46
C PRO A 320 -19.73 -17.55 -1.00
N ILE A 321 -19.40 -18.00 0.22
CA ILE A 321 -18.06 -17.78 0.79
C ILE A 321 -16.94 -18.28 -0.15
N GLU A 322 -17.16 -19.40 -0.84
CA GLU A 322 -16.16 -20.02 -1.74
C GLU A 322 -15.82 -19.15 -2.97
N VAL A 323 -16.67 -18.20 -3.35
CA VAL A 323 -16.40 -17.29 -4.47
C VAL A 323 -15.79 -15.95 -4.03
N CYS A 324 -15.63 -15.71 -2.72
CA CYS A 324 -15.16 -14.44 -2.19
C CYS A 324 -13.63 -14.40 -2.01
N LEU A 325 -12.97 -13.41 -2.61
CA LEU A 325 -11.53 -13.18 -2.52
C LEU A 325 -11.23 -11.89 -1.74
N LEU A 326 -10.76 -12.00 -0.50
CA LEU A 326 -10.37 -10.84 0.31
C LEU A 326 -9.21 -10.08 -0.34
N LYS A 327 -9.32 -8.74 -0.37
CA LYS A 327 -8.33 -7.85 -1.00
C LYS A 327 -7.09 -7.66 -0.11
N PHE A 328 -5.92 -7.57 -0.74
CA PHE A 328 -4.65 -7.20 -0.11
C PHE A 328 -4.66 -5.86 0.64
N GLY A 329 -3.82 -5.77 1.68
CA GLY A 329 -3.37 -4.50 2.24
C GLY A 329 -4.38 -3.78 3.11
N GLN A 330 -5.42 -4.48 3.56
CA GLN A 330 -6.47 -3.90 4.38
C GLN A 330 -6.06 -3.92 5.85
N LYS A 331 -5.50 -2.80 6.32
CA LYS A 331 -5.04 -2.64 7.70
C LYS A 331 -6.18 -2.83 8.70
N ILE A 332 -5.84 -3.45 9.83
CA ILE A 332 -6.73 -3.46 11.00
C ILE A 332 -6.76 -2.05 11.59
N PRO A 333 -7.94 -1.44 11.82
CA PRO A 333 -8.04 -0.14 12.48
C PRO A 333 -7.40 -0.18 13.86
N GLN A 334 -6.73 0.91 14.26
CA GLN A 334 -6.08 0.99 15.57
C GLN A 334 -7.06 0.74 16.72
N SER A 335 -8.29 1.20 16.59
CA SER A 335 -9.38 0.99 17.56
C SER A 335 -9.85 -0.47 17.68
N SER A 336 -9.48 -1.33 16.73
CA SER A 336 -9.83 -2.76 16.72
C SER A 336 -8.65 -3.66 17.13
N ILE A 337 -7.48 -3.09 17.43
CA ILE A 337 -6.33 -3.85 17.92
C ILE A 337 -6.50 -4.08 19.41
N THR A 338 -6.63 -5.35 19.82
CA THR A 338 -6.72 -5.73 21.24
C THR A 338 -5.34 -5.82 21.89
N ALA A 339 -5.27 -5.79 23.22
CA ALA A 339 -4.02 -5.98 23.97
C ALA A 339 -3.34 -7.32 23.65
N SER A 340 -4.12 -8.40 23.49
CA SER A 340 -3.61 -9.71 23.08
C SER A 340 -3.00 -9.67 21.68
N MET A 341 -3.68 -9.07 20.70
CA MET A 341 -3.14 -8.89 19.35
C MET A 341 -1.85 -8.07 19.36
N GLN A 342 -1.79 -7.02 20.18
CA GLN A 342 -0.60 -6.19 20.33
C GLN A 342 0.56 -6.96 20.95
N GLY A 343 0.32 -7.73 22.02
CA GLY A 343 1.32 -8.58 22.67
C GLY A 343 1.89 -9.63 21.72
N GLU A 344 1.02 -10.34 21.00
CA GLU A 344 1.42 -11.31 19.98
C GLU A 344 2.19 -10.66 18.83
N MET A 345 1.75 -9.50 18.35
CA MET A 345 2.48 -8.77 17.31
C MET A 345 3.87 -8.38 17.78
N ILE A 346 4.02 -7.88 19.02
CA ILE A 346 5.33 -7.54 19.61
C ILE A 346 6.20 -8.79 19.69
N ASN A 347 5.69 -9.88 20.25
CA ASN A 347 6.44 -11.14 20.40
C ASN A 347 6.94 -11.65 19.04
N LYS A 348 6.08 -11.66 18.01
CA LYS A 348 6.43 -12.17 16.67
C LYS A 348 7.28 -11.24 15.81
N THR A 349 7.41 -9.97 16.21
CA THR A 349 8.17 -8.97 15.43
C THR A 349 9.43 -8.47 16.12
N SER A 350 9.62 -8.84 17.39
CA SER A 350 10.79 -8.45 18.17
C SER A 350 12.04 -9.15 17.67
N ILE A 351 13.05 -8.37 17.31
CA ILE A 351 14.34 -8.86 16.84
C ILE A 351 15.47 -8.06 17.49
N SER A 352 16.61 -8.72 17.73
CA SER A 352 17.79 -8.05 18.27
C SER A 352 18.34 -6.99 17.30
N PRO A 353 19.04 -5.95 17.79
CA PRO A 353 19.68 -4.96 16.92
C PRO A 353 20.58 -5.57 15.85
N VAL A 354 21.34 -6.61 16.20
CA VAL A 354 22.21 -7.34 15.27
C VAL A 354 21.40 -7.94 14.11
N ASN A 355 20.30 -8.64 14.42
CA ASN A 355 19.44 -9.23 13.40
C ASN A 355 18.68 -8.17 12.60
N ARG A 356 18.30 -7.05 13.24
CA ARG A 356 17.71 -5.90 12.55
C ARG A 356 18.67 -5.39 11.46
N PHE A 357 19.94 -5.14 11.78
CA PHE A 357 20.93 -4.70 10.78
C PHE A 357 21.19 -5.74 9.68
N LYS A 358 21.11 -7.05 9.98
CA LYS A 358 21.13 -8.10 8.93
C LYS A 358 19.95 -7.96 7.98
N HIS A 359 18.74 -7.75 8.49
CA HIS A 359 17.54 -7.53 7.68
C HIS A 359 17.65 -6.24 6.84
N LEU A 360 18.18 -5.15 7.40
CA LEU A 360 18.40 -3.92 6.63
C LEU A 360 19.43 -4.12 5.52
N GLY A 361 20.53 -4.83 5.79
CA GLY A 361 21.53 -5.18 4.77
C GLY A 361 20.95 -6.06 3.66
N PHE A 362 20.07 -7.00 4.00
CA PHE A 362 19.32 -7.79 3.02
C PHE A 362 18.41 -6.89 2.16
N ALA A 363 17.63 -6.00 2.78
CA ALA A 363 16.74 -5.09 2.07
C ALA A 363 17.48 -4.16 1.11
N MET A 364 18.62 -3.60 1.53
CA MET A 364 19.49 -2.79 0.69
C MET A 364 19.93 -3.54 -0.57
N LYS A 365 20.37 -4.79 -0.43
CA LYS A 365 20.89 -5.59 -1.56
C LYS A 365 19.78 -6.14 -2.46
N LYS A 366 18.69 -6.63 -1.87
CA LYS A 366 17.66 -7.41 -2.59
C LYS A 366 16.46 -6.60 -3.05
N HIS A 367 16.10 -5.54 -2.34
CA HIS A 367 14.87 -4.78 -2.62
C HIS A 367 15.16 -3.38 -3.14
N TYR A 368 16.06 -2.64 -2.49
CA TYR A 368 16.28 -1.24 -2.84
C TYR A 368 17.31 -1.05 -3.95
N ASN A 369 18.50 -1.65 -3.81
CA ASN A 369 19.58 -1.59 -4.80
C ASN A 369 19.80 -0.16 -5.37
N HIS A 370 19.88 0.83 -4.48
CA HIS A 370 19.71 2.26 -4.79
C HIS A 370 20.57 2.75 -5.95
N ASN A 371 21.85 2.41 -5.98
CA ASN A 371 22.77 2.89 -7.01
C ASN A 371 22.56 2.22 -8.38
N ASN A 372 21.68 1.21 -8.48
CA ASN A 372 21.22 0.60 -9.73
C ASN A 372 19.77 0.99 -10.08
N ASP A 373 19.15 1.85 -9.29
CA ASP A 373 17.81 2.38 -9.56
C ASP A 373 17.86 3.46 -10.65
N GLU A 374 17.18 3.24 -11.78
CA GLU A 374 17.12 4.17 -12.90
C GLU A 374 16.46 5.52 -12.53
N TYR A 375 15.51 5.53 -11.61
CA TYR A 375 14.87 6.76 -11.13
C TYR A 375 15.86 7.58 -10.32
N LEU A 376 16.61 6.94 -9.41
CA LEU A 376 17.64 7.64 -8.62
C LEU A 376 18.80 8.14 -9.49
N LYS A 377 19.26 7.33 -10.45
CA LYS A 377 20.25 7.72 -11.45
C LYS A 377 19.79 8.94 -12.26
N SER A 378 18.50 9.01 -12.62
CA SER A 378 17.96 10.09 -13.47
C SER A 378 18.10 11.49 -12.85
N ILE A 379 18.13 11.58 -11.51
CA ILE A 379 18.32 12.83 -10.76
C ILE A 379 19.73 12.95 -10.15
N GLY A 380 20.61 11.99 -10.41
CA GLY A 380 21.97 11.97 -9.85
C GLY A 380 22.01 11.73 -8.34
N LEU A 381 21.03 11.04 -7.76
CA LEU A 381 21.04 10.66 -6.35
C LEU A 381 21.83 9.37 -6.15
N LYS A 382 22.89 9.44 -5.35
CA LYS A 382 23.73 8.28 -4.99
C LYS A 382 23.64 8.02 -3.49
N VAL A 383 23.54 6.75 -3.11
CA VAL A 383 23.40 6.34 -1.71
C VAL A 383 24.63 5.53 -1.30
N ALA A 384 25.16 5.80 -0.11
CA ALA A 384 26.25 5.02 0.47
C ALA A 384 25.87 3.55 0.65
N ASP A 385 26.87 2.67 0.60
CA ASP A 385 26.72 1.22 0.78
C ASP A 385 26.86 0.78 2.25
N LYS A 386 27.35 1.68 3.11
CA LYS A 386 27.55 1.45 4.54
C LYS A 386 26.69 2.40 5.38
N PHE A 387 26.13 1.84 6.45
CA PHE A 387 25.47 2.60 7.49
C PHE A 387 26.44 3.54 8.20
N VAL A 388 25.94 4.72 8.56
CA VAL A 388 26.71 5.75 9.26
C VAL A 388 27.06 5.26 10.67
N GLU A 389 28.30 5.56 11.07
CA GLU A 389 28.80 5.40 12.43
C GLU A 389 29.08 6.80 13.00
N LEU A 390 28.65 7.04 14.24
CA LEU A 390 28.74 8.32 14.95
C LEU A 390 29.29 8.07 16.35
N ASP A 391 29.96 9.07 16.91
CA ASP A 391 30.52 9.05 18.27
C ASP A 391 29.57 9.66 19.31
#